data_AF-A0A4R4PQQ5-F1
#
_entry.id   AF-A0A4R4PQQ5-F1
#
_cell.length_a   1.000
_cell.length_b   1.000
_cell.length_c   1.000
_cell.angle_alpha   90.00
_cell.angle_beta   90.00
_cell.angle_gamma   90.00
#
_symmetry.space_group_name_H-M   'P 1'
#
loop_
_entity.id
_entity.type
_entity.pdbx_description
1 polymer ?
#
loop_
_entity_poly.entity_id
_entity_poly.type
_entity_poly.pdbx_seq_one_letter_code
_entity_poly.pdbx_strand_id
1 'polypeptide(L)'
;MVEYRVIPFKKKTVTDSELPKGEKEIRTPGVNGSRKLTYTVTYVGAKSTGKKLVRQEVAKQPRSQVTAVGTKVEDDAESGCDPNYSGCVPIASDVDCAGGSGNGPEYADGPVTVTGSDIYGLDSDDDGIACE
;
A
#
# COMPACT_ATOMS: atom_id res chain seq x y z
N MET A 1 -37.91 18.39 -20.09
CA MET A 1 -36.67 18.88 -19.45
C MET A 1 -35.71 17.72 -19.28
N VAL A 2 -34.42 17.91 -19.55
CA VAL A 2 -33.36 16.88 -19.33
C VAL A 2 -32.43 17.36 -18.23
N GLU A 3 -32.06 16.46 -17.32
CA GLU A 3 -31.08 16.67 -16.26
C GLU A 3 -30.05 15.53 -16.29
N TYR A 4 -28.81 15.83 -15.92
CA TYR A 4 -27.77 14.83 -15.71
C TYR A 4 -27.44 14.71 -14.23
N ARG A 5 -27.37 13.48 -13.73
CA ARG A 5 -26.85 13.17 -12.40
C ARG A 5 -25.58 12.37 -12.48
N VAL A 6 -24.64 12.68 -11.60
CA VAL A 6 -23.37 11.97 -11.51
C VAL A 6 -23.62 10.55 -10.99
N ILE A 7 -22.98 9.57 -11.64
CA ILE A 7 -22.87 8.21 -11.13
C ILE A 7 -21.44 8.07 -10.57
N PRO A 8 -21.26 8.01 -9.23
CA PRO A 8 -19.92 7.94 -8.66
C PRO A 8 -19.21 6.66 -9.09
N PHE A 9 -17.90 6.74 -9.33
CA PHE A 9 -17.10 5.53 -9.54
C PHE A 9 -16.92 4.76 -8.24
N LYS A 10 -16.70 3.44 -8.37
CA LYS A 10 -16.32 2.57 -7.26
C LYS A 10 -14.80 2.53 -7.13
N LYS A 11 -14.28 2.43 -5.90
CA LYS A 11 -12.86 2.20 -5.62
C LYS A 11 -12.62 0.70 -5.40
N LYS A 12 -11.51 0.19 -5.91
CA LYS A 12 -11.00 -1.16 -5.67
C LYS A 12 -9.54 -1.09 -5.28
N THR A 13 -9.16 -1.97 -4.38
CA THR A 13 -7.78 -2.10 -3.91
C THR A 13 -7.27 -3.47 -4.30
N VAL A 14 -6.04 -3.54 -4.79
CA VAL A 14 -5.32 -4.78 -5.09
C VAL A 14 -3.98 -4.75 -4.38
N THR A 15 -3.53 -5.90 -3.89
CA THR A 15 -2.18 -6.04 -3.31
C THR A 15 -1.16 -6.23 -4.41
N ASP A 16 0.04 -5.73 -4.18
CA ASP A 16 1.11 -5.70 -5.17
C ASP A 16 2.46 -6.01 -4.51
N SER A 17 3.05 -7.16 -4.84
CA SER A 17 4.34 -7.59 -4.29
C SER A 17 5.54 -6.92 -4.96
N GLU A 18 5.32 -6.12 -6.00
CA GLU A 18 6.38 -5.35 -6.67
C GLU A 18 6.56 -3.97 -6.01
N LEU A 19 5.51 -3.46 -5.36
CA LEU A 19 5.52 -2.17 -4.66
C LEU A 19 5.96 -2.33 -3.18
N PRO A 20 6.81 -1.43 -2.65
CA PRO A 20 7.22 -1.41 -1.24
C PRO A 20 6.02 -1.43 -0.28
N LYS A 21 6.17 -2.13 0.83
CA LYS A 21 5.09 -2.32 1.81
C LYS A 21 4.53 -0.99 2.28
N GLY A 22 3.23 -0.79 2.09
CA GLY A 22 2.52 0.42 2.49
C GLY A 22 2.48 1.52 1.43
N GLU A 23 3.26 1.42 0.36
CA GLU A 23 3.15 2.32 -0.79
C GLU A 23 1.82 2.10 -1.53
N LYS A 24 1.28 3.16 -2.13
CA LYS A 24 0.01 3.11 -2.86
C LYS A 24 0.15 3.76 -4.22
N GLU A 25 -0.29 3.06 -5.26
CA GLU A 25 -0.27 3.55 -6.62
C GLU A 25 -1.65 3.44 -7.28
N ILE A 26 -2.10 4.50 -7.97
CA ILE A 26 -3.34 4.44 -8.76
C ILE A 26 -3.03 3.83 -10.14
N ARG A 27 -3.15 2.50 -10.25
CA ARG A 27 -3.01 1.77 -11.53
C ARG A 27 -4.10 2.12 -12.55
N THR A 28 -5.29 2.49 -12.08
CA THR A 28 -6.36 2.94 -12.97
C THR A 28 -7.15 4.06 -12.33
N PRO A 29 -7.19 5.27 -12.93
CA PRO A 29 -7.98 6.37 -12.39
C PRO A 29 -9.48 6.09 -12.53
N GLY A 30 -10.22 6.43 -11.48
CA GLY A 30 -11.68 6.37 -11.48
C GLY A 30 -12.26 7.50 -12.32
N VAL A 31 -13.35 7.21 -13.04
CA VAL A 31 -14.07 8.22 -13.81
C VAL A 31 -15.55 8.11 -13.46
N ASN A 32 -16.13 9.21 -13.00
CA ASN A 32 -17.57 9.26 -12.76
C ASN A 32 -18.35 9.09 -14.06
N GLY A 33 -19.43 8.32 -13.97
CA GLY A 33 -20.43 8.20 -15.01
C GLY A 33 -21.49 9.29 -14.91
N SER A 34 -22.48 9.24 -15.79
CA SER A 34 -23.63 10.12 -15.75
C SER A 34 -24.92 9.38 -16.11
N ARG A 35 -26.00 9.75 -15.43
CA ARG A 35 -27.36 9.28 -15.67
C ARG A 35 -28.17 10.43 -16.25
N LYS A 36 -28.80 10.19 -17.40
CA LYS A 36 -29.70 11.15 -18.04
C LYS A 36 -31.12 10.90 -17.55
N LEU A 37 -31.73 11.95 -17.04
CA LEU A 37 -33.08 11.97 -16.51
C LEU A 37 -33.93 12.86 -17.40
N THR A 38 -34.98 12.28 -17.97
CA THR A 38 -35.94 13.01 -18.80
C THR A 38 -37.23 13.18 -18.02
N TYR A 39 -37.64 14.44 -17.88
CA TYR A 39 -38.83 14.85 -17.14
C TYR A 39 -39.85 15.49 -18.05
N THR A 40 -41.11 15.14 -17.83
CA THR A 40 -42.24 15.95 -18.28
C THR A 40 -42.50 17.03 -17.24
N VAL A 41 -42.61 18.28 -17.67
CA VAL A 41 -42.91 19.42 -16.81
C VAL A 41 -44.34 19.85 -17.11
N THR A 42 -45.17 19.90 -16.08
CA THR A 42 -46.55 20.38 -16.18
C THR A 42 -46.58 21.87 -15.91
N TYR A 43 -47.37 22.62 -16.70
CA TYR A 43 -47.53 24.06 -16.58
C TYR A 43 -49.00 24.40 -16.37
N VAL A 44 -49.26 25.39 -15.52
CA VAL A 44 -50.57 26.05 -15.42
C VAL A 44 -50.34 27.53 -15.68
N GLY A 45 -50.83 28.03 -16.81
CA GLY A 45 -50.40 29.32 -17.36
C GLY A 45 -48.91 29.34 -17.67
N ALA A 46 -48.21 30.40 -17.27
CA ALA A 46 -46.76 30.55 -17.47
C ALA A 46 -45.88 29.93 -16.35
N LYS A 47 -46.48 29.35 -15.30
CA LYS A 47 -45.74 28.77 -14.17
C LYS A 47 -45.68 27.25 -14.27
N SER A 48 -44.48 26.69 -14.07
CA SER A 48 -44.31 25.23 -13.92
C SER A 48 -44.87 24.78 -12.57
N THR A 49 -45.83 23.85 -12.60
CA THR A 49 -46.55 23.36 -11.41
C THR A 49 -46.15 21.94 -11.00
N GLY A 50 -45.41 21.21 -11.84
CA GLY A 50 -44.97 19.87 -11.51
C GLY A 50 -43.86 19.36 -12.42
N LYS A 51 -43.11 18.38 -11.92
CA LYS A 51 -42.11 17.62 -12.69
C LYS A 51 -42.31 16.14 -12.42
N LYS A 52 -42.45 15.34 -13.48
CA LYS A 52 -42.54 13.88 -13.40
C LYS A 52 -41.43 13.23 -14.21
N LEU A 53 -40.65 12.34 -13.58
CA LEU A 53 -39.64 11.55 -14.27
C LEU A 53 -40.33 10.54 -15.19
N VAL A 54 -39.98 10.56 -16.47
CA VAL A 54 -40.57 9.65 -17.47
C VAL A 54 -39.56 8.66 -18.05
N ARG A 55 -38.28 9.00 -18.06
CA ARG A 55 -37.21 8.11 -18.55
C ARG A 55 -35.91 8.37 -17.83
N GLN A 56 -35.17 7.29 -17.59
CA GLN A 56 -33.88 7.33 -16.95
C GLN A 56 -32.95 6.31 -17.59
N GLU A 57 -31.78 6.77 -18.04
CA GLU A 57 -30.79 5.93 -18.73
C GLU A 57 -29.37 6.34 -18.34
N VAL A 58 -28.42 5.41 -18.44
CA VAL A 58 -27.00 5.71 -18.22
C VAL A 58 -26.45 6.33 -19.50
N ALA A 59 -26.03 7.59 -19.43
CA ALA A 59 -25.44 8.30 -20.57
C ALA A 59 -23.93 8.07 -20.66
N LYS A 60 -23.25 7.93 -19.51
CA LYS A 60 -21.82 7.58 -19.44
C LYS A 60 -21.61 6.55 -18.34
N GLN A 61 -20.97 5.42 -18.65
CA GLN A 61 -20.65 4.43 -17.64
C GLN A 61 -19.52 4.93 -16.72
N PRO A 62 -19.62 4.72 -15.39
CA PRO A 62 -18.51 4.98 -14.49
C PRO A 62 -17.40 3.95 -14.68
N ARG A 63 -16.14 4.39 -14.64
CA ARG A 63 -14.97 3.50 -14.61
C ARG A 63 -14.47 3.40 -13.17
N SER A 64 -14.34 2.18 -12.66
CA SER A 64 -13.78 1.95 -11.32
C SER A 64 -12.33 2.41 -11.22
N GLN A 65 -11.99 3.01 -10.07
CA GLN A 65 -10.60 3.26 -9.70
C GLN A 65 -9.98 1.97 -9.17
N VAL A 66 -8.75 1.68 -9.57
CA VAL A 66 -7.93 0.60 -8.99
C VAL A 66 -6.69 1.21 -8.37
N THR A 67 -6.49 0.94 -7.09
CA THR A 67 -5.31 1.34 -6.34
C THR A 67 -4.55 0.08 -5.91
N ALA A 68 -3.29 -0.01 -6.30
CA ALA A 68 -2.36 -1.02 -5.82
C ALA A 68 -1.83 -0.60 -4.45
N VAL A 69 -1.69 -1.56 -3.53
CA VAL A 69 -1.07 -1.39 -2.22
C VAL A 69 0.11 -2.35 -2.15
N GLY A 70 1.29 -1.79 -1.92
CA GLY A 70 2.52 -2.55 -1.85
C GLY A 70 2.56 -3.49 -0.66
N THR A 71 3.05 -4.70 -0.93
CA THR A 71 3.30 -5.75 0.06
C THR A 71 4.72 -6.27 0.00
N LYS A 72 5.60 -5.67 -0.83
CA LYS A 72 7.01 -6.03 -0.88
C LYS A 72 7.66 -5.64 0.44
N VAL A 73 8.10 -6.62 1.21
CA VAL A 73 9.02 -6.37 2.31
C VAL A 73 10.38 -6.05 1.69
N GLU A 74 10.92 -4.89 2.03
CA GLU A 74 12.32 -4.60 1.77
C GLU A 74 13.09 -5.43 2.79
N ASP A 75 13.86 -6.41 2.33
CA ASP A 75 14.93 -6.97 3.16
C ASP A 75 15.83 -5.80 3.55
N ASP A 76 16.15 -5.64 4.85
CA ASP A 76 16.94 -4.56 5.45
C ASP A 76 18.36 -4.36 4.88
N ALA A 77 18.67 -4.99 3.75
CA ALA A 77 19.89 -4.86 2.98
C ALA A 77 20.16 -3.44 2.47
N GLU A 78 19.15 -2.58 2.29
CA GLU A 78 19.37 -1.17 1.88
C GLU A 78 19.74 -0.24 3.04
N SER A 79 19.58 -0.67 4.29
CA SER A 79 19.99 0.10 5.48
C SER A 79 21.48 -0.08 5.82
N GLY A 80 22.22 -0.87 5.04
CA GLY A 80 23.59 -1.29 5.39
C GLY A 80 23.64 -2.34 6.51
N CYS A 81 22.48 -2.89 6.84
CA CYS A 81 22.31 -3.94 7.83
C CYS A 81 22.20 -5.30 7.13
N ASP A 82 22.72 -6.34 7.76
CA ASP A 82 22.74 -7.68 7.22
C ASP A 82 21.34 -8.33 7.33
N PRO A 83 20.75 -8.81 6.22
CA PRO A 83 19.37 -9.32 6.20
C PRO A 83 19.21 -10.64 6.96
N ASN A 84 20.29 -11.32 7.36
CA ASN A 84 20.22 -12.51 8.19
C ASN A 84 19.85 -12.22 9.65
N TYR A 85 19.73 -10.94 10.02
CA TYR A 85 19.38 -10.50 11.37
C TYR A 85 18.23 -9.47 11.31
N SER A 86 17.31 -9.49 12.28
CA SER A 86 16.18 -8.55 12.39
C SER A 86 16.55 -7.17 12.97
N GLY A 87 17.78 -7.04 13.46
CA GLY A 87 18.37 -5.79 13.94
C GLY A 87 19.40 -5.24 12.95
N CYS A 88 19.98 -4.07 13.25
CA CYS A 88 21.04 -3.56 12.38
C CYS A 88 22.40 -4.18 12.72
N VAL A 89 22.72 -5.27 12.03
CA VAL A 89 24.07 -5.86 12.04
C VAL A 89 24.83 -5.30 10.84
N PRO A 90 25.90 -4.51 11.00
CA PRO A 90 26.62 -3.92 9.86
C PRO A 90 27.18 -5.01 8.93
N ILE A 91 27.12 -4.80 7.60
CA ILE A 91 27.68 -5.75 6.64
C ILE A 91 29.21 -5.60 6.58
N ALA A 92 29.95 -6.52 7.20
CA ALA A 92 31.41 -6.52 7.26
C ALA A 92 32.00 -7.93 7.01
N SER A 93 33.33 -8.04 7.05
CA SER A 93 33.99 -9.36 6.98
C SER A 93 33.84 -10.17 8.27
N ASP A 94 33.69 -9.48 9.38
CA ASP A 94 33.57 -10.00 10.74
C ASP A 94 32.83 -8.94 11.57
N VAL A 95 31.84 -9.36 12.34
CA VAL A 95 31.02 -8.47 13.18
C VAL A 95 30.96 -9.10 14.55
N ASP A 96 31.23 -8.30 15.58
CA ASP A 96 31.18 -8.75 16.97
C ASP A 96 30.05 -8.07 17.75
N CYS A 97 29.67 -8.62 18.90
CA CYS A 97 28.72 -7.98 19.78
C CYS A 97 29.34 -6.75 20.49
N ALA A 98 28.63 -5.63 20.47
CA ALA A 98 29.04 -4.40 21.15
C ALA A 98 29.21 -4.65 22.66
N GLY A 99 30.38 -4.29 23.21
CA GLY A 99 30.73 -4.51 24.62
C GLY A 99 31.38 -5.87 24.93
N GLY A 100 31.56 -6.74 23.93
CA GLY A 100 32.31 -7.99 24.02
C GLY A 100 33.84 -7.83 23.88
N SER A 101 34.55 -8.96 23.89
CA SER A 101 36.01 -9.03 23.65
C SER A 101 36.37 -9.20 22.16
N GLY A 102 35.53 -8.68 21.27
CA GLY A 102 35.64 -8.85 19.82
C GLY A 102 36.95 -8.33 19.22
N ASN A 103 37.31 -8.85 18.04
CA ASN A 103 38.46 -8.42 17.25
C ASN A 103 38.07 -7.89 15.86
N GLY A 104 36.78 -7.90 15.55
CA GLY A 104 36.19 -7.50 14.30
C GLY A 104 36.28 -5.99 14.08
N PRO A 105 36.22 -5.57 12.80
CA PRO A 105 36.23 -4.16 12.43
C PRO A 105 34.94 -3.42 12.83
N GLU A 106 33.81 -4.13 12.95
CA GLU A 106 32.49 -3.56 13.21
C GLU A 106 31.79 -4.32 14.35
N TYR A 107 30.83 -3.65 15.01
CA TYR A 107 30.11 -4.19 16.15
C TYR A 107 28.60 -4.03 15.99
N ALA A 108 27.83 -5.05 16.36
CA ALA A 108 26.37 -5.04 16.41
C ALA A 108 25.87 -4.70 17.82
N ASP A 109 24.93 -3.77 17.94
CA ASP A 109 24.23 -3.46 19.19
C ASP A 109 23.13 -4.49 19.45
N GLY A 110 23.35 -5.37 20.44
CA GLY A 110 22.44 -6.45 20.82
C GLY A 110 21.31 -6.03 21.79
N PRO A 111 20.28 -6.87 21.96
CA PRO A 111 20.09 -8.19 21.31
C PRO A 111 19.48 -8.06 19.90
N VAL A 112 19.92 -8.91 18.98
CA VAL A 112 19.41 -9.00 17.59
C VAL A 112 18.89 -10.42 17.30
N THR A 113 17.85 -10.58 16.49
CA THR A 113 17.31 -11.92 16.18
C THR A 113 17.91 -12.47 14.90
N VAL A 114 18.30 -13.74 14.87
CA VAL A 114 18.72 -14.41 13.65
C VAL A 114 17.47 -14.76 12.82
N THR A 115 17.30 -14.13 11.66
CA THR A 115 16.19 -14.38 10.72
C THR A 115 16.56 -15.35 9.61
N GLY A 116 17.85 -15.47 9.31
CA GLY A 116 18.40 -16.30 8.24
C GLY A 116 19.46 -17.28 8.75
N SER A 117 20.72 -17.02 8.43
CA SER A 117 21.86 -17.82 8.88
C SER A 117 22.81 -16.96 9.71
N ASP A 118 23.31 -17.50 10.82
CA ASP A 118 24.31 -16.81 11.63
C ASP A 118 25.70 -16.88 10.98
N ILE A 119 25.94 -15.97 10.02
CA ILE A 119 27.18 -15.95 9.24
C ILE A 119 28.37 -15.36 10.02
N TYR A 120 28.10 -14.56 11.05
CA TYR A 120 29.10 -13.90 11.89
C TYR A 120 29.33 -14.63 13.23
N GLY A 121 28.53 -15.65 13.56
CA GLY A 121 28.70 -16.41 14.81
C GLY A 121 28.25 -15.61 16.05
N LEU A 122 27.28 -14.72 15.91
CA LEU A 122 26.80 -13.84 16.98
C LEU A 122 25.84 -14.56 17.94
N ASP A 123 25.25 -15.68 17.51
CA ASP A 123 24.36 -16.55 18.29
C ASP A 123 25.12 -17.83 18.64
N SER A 124 25.85 -17.80 19.76
CA SER A 124 26.75 -18.89 20.15
C SER A 124 26.04 -20.13 20.71
N ASP A 125 24.80 -20.00 21.16
CA ASP A 125 23.98 -21.07 21.72
C ASP A 125 22.85 -21.54 20.80
N ASP A 126 22.77 -20.99 19.58
CA ASP A 126 21.85 -21.35 18.50
C ASP A 126 20.37 -21.27 18.93
N ASP A 127 20.04 -20.30 19.78
CA ASP A 127 18.69 -20.12 20.33
C ASP A 127 17.81 -19.17 19.50
N GLY A 128 18.43 -18.49 18.52
CA GLY A 128 17.82 -17.52 17.62
C GLY A 128 18.02 -16.06 18.03
N ILE A 129 18.68 -15.79 19.16
CA ILE A 129 18.98 -14.46 19.67
C ILE A 129 20.50 -14.28 19.75
N ALA A 130 21.01 -13.33 18.96
CA ALA A 130 22.41 -12.96 18.93
C ALA A 130 22.71 -11.76 19.86
N CYS A 131 23.93 -11.72 20.39
CA CYS A 131 24.43 -10.63 21.23
C CYS A 131 23.62 -10.34 22.51
N GLU A 132 23.35 -11.39 23.28
CA GLU A 132 22.77 -11.30 24.64
C GLU A 132 23.78 -10.89 25.74
#